data_AF-A0A972TLD9-F1
#
_entry.id   AF-A0A972TLD9-F1
#
_cell.length_a   1.000
_cell.length_b   1.000
_cell.length_c   1.000
_cell.angle_alpha   90.00
_cell.angle_beta   90.00
_cell.angle_gamma   90.00
#
_symmetry.space_group_name_H-M   'P 1'
#
loop_
_entity.id
_entity.type
_entity.pdbx_description
1 polymer ?
#
loop_
_entity_poly.entity_id
_entity_poly.type
_entity_poly.pdbx_seq_one_letter_code
_entity_poly.pdbx_strand_id
1 'polypeptide(L)'
;MIDLAEANTGLWKDIVTEDMGDIRKCYNCGTCISGCPAAEGNPPLLIRRLVRMVLFGLEDELLDDETPWACVSCNQCMEMCPQGVKPFEVGLAIRRWQCREDETYIPPSLPELWEIGHTQSVHKQGELRKSLGLDESPPSVVTDHESMANFRKMLKETAIVKSAPYMFPDEEE
;
A
#
# COMPACT_ATOMS: atom_id res chain seq x y z
N MET A 1 -6.90 4.57 27.44
CA MET A 1 -8.17 3.81 27.47
C MET A 1 -8.93 4.27 26.25
N ILE A 2 -9.35 3.37 25.36
CA ILE A 2 -10.04 3.76 24.12
C ILE A 2 -11.41 4.32 24.49
N ASP A 3 -11.67 5.59 24.15
CA ASP A 3 -12.99 6.20 24.34
C ASP A 3 -13.82 6.07 23.07
N LEU A 4 -14.75 5.13 23.08
CA LEU A 4 -15.65 4.90 21.94
C LEU A 4 -16.67 6.03 21.74
N ALA A 5 -16.85 6.94 22.71
CA ALA A 5 -17.74 8.08 22.56
C ALA A 5 -17.20 9.13 21.57
N GLU A 6 -15.88 9.21 21.41
CA GLU A 6 -15.21 10.15 20.50
C GLU A 6 -14.90 9.52 19.13
N ALA A 7 -15.14 8.22 18.97
CA ALA A 7 -14.75 7.49 17.77
C ALA A 7 -15.56 7.87 16.52
N ASN A 8 -14.88 8.05 15.39
CA ASN A 8 -15.51 8.35 14.11
C ASN A 8 -16.16 7.10 13.51
N THR A 9 -17.41 6.84 13.88
CA THR A 9 -18.19 5.70 13.34
C THR A 9 -18.39 5.75 11.81
N GLY A 10 -18.02 6.85 11.15
CA GLY A 10 -17.99 7.01 9.69
C GLY A 10 -16.70 6.57 9.01
N LEU A 11 -15.60 6.34 9.74
CA LEU A 11 -14.25 6.07 9.20
C LEU A 11 -14.23 4.99 8.11
N TRP A 12 -15.03 3.94 8.28
CA TRP A 12 -15.10 2.87 7.28
C TRP A 12 -15.51 3.35 5.88
N LYS A 13 -16.24 4.47 5.77
CA LYS A 13 -16.60 5.07 4.47
C LYS A 13 -15.42 5.80 3.82
N ASP A 14 -14.47 6.27 4.63
CA ASP A 14 -13.29 6.99 4.16
C ASP A 14 -12.18 6.01 3.72
N ILE A 15 -12.18 4.81 4.31
CA ILE A 15 -11.22 3.75 4.02
C ILE A 15 -11.76 2.77 2.96
N VAL A 16 -13.01 2.32 3.09
CA VAL A 16 -13.57 1.24 2.27
C VAL A 16 -14.38 1.80 1.10
N THR A 17 -14.04 1.36 -0.11
CA THR A 17 -14.76 1.71 -1.34
C THR A 17 -15.85 0.68 -1.68
N GLU A 18 -16.82 1.07 -2.50
CA GLU A 18 -17.98 0.22 -2.82
C GLU A 18 -17.60 -1.14 -3.45
N ASP A 19 -16.54 -1.17 -4.25
CA ASP A 19 -16.02 -2.38 -4.91
C ASP A 19 -15.42 -3.39 -3.92
N MET A 20 -15.07 -2.97 -2.70
CA MET A 20 -14.58 -3.85 -1.64
C MET A 20 -15.71 -4.66 -0.96
N GLY A 21 -16.97 -4.30 -1.24
CA GLY A 21 -18.14 -4.90 -0.62
C GLY A 21 -18.35 -4.46 0.82
N ASP A 22 -19.35 -5.06 1.47
CA ASP A 22 -19.76 -4.64 2.81
C ASP A 22 -18.92 -5.31 3.92
N ILE A 23 -17.94 -4.57 4.45
CA ILE A 23 -17.08 -5.05 5.53
C ILE A 23 -17.83 -5.27 6.86
N ARG A 24 -19.03 -4.70 7.03
CA ARG A 24 -19.85 -4.86 8.25
C ARG A 24 -20.38 -6.28 8.39
N LYS A 25 -20.34 -7.09 7.31
CA LYS A 25 -20.60 -8.53 7.35
C LYS A 25 -19.57 -9.31 8.17
N CYS A 26 -18.42 -8.71 8.51
CA CYS A 26 -17.39 -9.35 9.32
C CYS A 26 -17.91 -9.65 10.74
N TYR A 27 -18.25 -10.91 11.02
CA TYR A 27 -18.65 -11.40 12.33
C TYR A 27 -17.50 -11.82 13.26
N ASN A 28 -16.25 -11.42 12.98
CA ASN A 28 -15.10 -11.61 13.87
C ASN A 28 -14.63 -13.07 14.10
N CYS A 29 -14.81 -14.00 13.14
CA CYS A 29 -14.46 -15.43 13.33
C CYS A 29 -12.97 -15.75 13.52
N GLY A 30 -12.06 -15.00 12.92
CA GLY A 30 -10.61 -15.28 12.99
C GLY A 30 -10.02 -16.12 11.85
N THR A 31 -10.81 -16.62 10.89
CA THR A 31 -10.29 -17.42 9.76
C THR A 31 -9.20 -16.71 8.96
N CYS A 32 -9.29 -15.38 8.85
CA CYS A 32 -8.29 -14.57 8.17
C CYS A 32 -6.94 -14.49 8.91
N ILE A 33 -6.90 -14.80 10.21
CA ILE A 33 -5.66 -14.88 11.01
C ILE A 33 -5.08 -16.29 10.89
N SER A 34 -5.91 -17.34 10.93
CA SER A 34 -5.42 -18.72 10.99
C SER A 34 -4.60 -19.17 9.78
N GLY A 35 -4.81 -18.58 8.60
CA GLY A 35 -3.95 -18.81 7.43
C GLY A 35 -3.04 -17.62 7.10
N CYS A 36 -2.93 -16.62 7.97
CA CYS A 36 -2.04 -15.50 7.72
C CYS A 36 -0.62 -15.87 8.17
N PRO A 37 0.38 -15.94 7.27
CA PRO A 37 1.76 -16.19 7.69
C PRO A 37 2.32 -15.04 8.56
N ALA A 38 1.85 -13.81 8.34
CA ALA A 38 2.26 -12.64 9.12
C ALA A 38 1.61 -12.58 10.52
N ALA A 39 0.64 -13.46 10.83
CA ALA A 39 0.07 -13.56 12.18
C ALA A 39 1.06 -14.16 13.19
N GLU A 40 2.12 -14.83 12.74
CA GLU A 40 3.22 -15.33 13.57
C GLU A 40 4.37 -14.31 13.70
N GLY A 41 4.24 -13.14 13.08
CA GLY A 41 5.22 -12.05 13.17
C GLY A 41 5.25 -11.37 14.55
N ASN A 42 6.21 -10.45 14.72
CA ASN A 42 6.33 -9.63 15.92
C ASN A 42 6.51 -8.15 15.54
N PRO A 43 5.48 -7.28 15.69
CA PRO A 43 4.12 -7.61 16.15
C PRO A 43 3.33 -8.47 15.14
N PRO A 44 2.34 -9.26 15.59
CA PRO A 44 1.56 -10.13 14.72
C PRO A 44 0.53 -9.33 13.91
N LEU A 45 0.44 -9.59 12.60
CA LEU A 45 -0.64 -9.02 11.79
C LEU A 45 -1.98 -9.68 12.12
N LEU A 46 -2.85 -8.92 12.77
CA LEU A 46 -4.21 -9.33 13.09
C LEU A 46 -5.22 -8.59 12.23
N ILE A 47 -5.35 -8.99 10.95
CA ILE A 47 -6.23 -8.29 9.98
C ILE A 47 -7.69 -8.21 10.45
N ARG A 48 -8.15 -9.18 11.24
CA ARG A 48 -9.47 -9.14 11.90
C ARG A 48 -9.62 -7.95 12.85
N ARG A 49 -8.57 -7.62 13.59
CA ARG A 49 -8.52 -6.48 14.52
C ARG A 49 -8.57 -5.17 13.74
N LEU A 50 -7.81 -5.09 12.65
CA LEU A 50 -7.81 -3.93 11.74
C LEU A 50 -9.21 -3.66 11.16
N VAL A 51 -9.91 -4.70 10.68
CA VAL A 51 -11.32 -4.55 10.24
C VAL A 51 -12.21 -3.98 11.34
N ARG A 52 -11.97 -4.37 12.61
CA ARG A 52 -12.73 -3.86 13.75
C ARG A 52 -12.38 -2.42 14.12
N MET A 53 -11.11 -2.04 14.06
CA MET A 53 -10.67 -0.65 14.25
C MET A 53 -11.35 0.28 13.22
N VAL A 54 -11.36 -0.13 11.94
CA VAL A 54 -12.05 0.60 10.87
C VAL A 54 -13.56 0.73 11.13
N LEU A 55 -14.22 -0.36 11.56
CA LEU A 55 -15.66 -0.35 11.85
C LEU A 55 -16.03 0.49 13.09
N PHE A 56 -15.12 0.57 14.06
CA PHE A 56 -15.34 1.31 15.31
C PHE A 56 -14.86 2.75 15.24
N GLY A 57 -14.12 3.17 14.20
CA GLY A 57 -13.63 4.54 14.08
C GLY A 57 -12.42 4.84 14.95
N LEU A 58 -11.56 3.85 15.16
CA LEU A 58 -10.37 3.95 16.00
C LEU A 58 -9.18 4.48 15.17
N GLU A 59 -9.22 5.78 14.83
CA GLU A 59 -8.24 6.40 13.93
C GLU A 59 -6.83 6.40 14.51
N ASP A 60 -6.65 6.88 15.74
CA ASP A 60 -5.35 6.95 16.40
C ASP A 60 -4.70 5.56 16.51
N GLU A 61 -5.46 4.55 16.97
CA GLU A 61 -4.93 3.20 17.09
C GLU A 61 -4.69 2.52 15.73
N LEU A 62 -5.39 2.95 14.68
CA LEU A 62 -5.18 2.45 13.33
C LEU A 62 -3.96 3.12 12.68
N LEU A 63 -3.72 4.40 12.96
CA LEU A 63 -2.55 5.13 12.48
C LEU A 63 -1.28 4.58 13.13
N ASP A 64 -1.29 4.35 14.45
CA ASP A 64 -0.16 3.80 15.21
C ASP A 64 0.14 2.31 14.89
N ASP A 65 -0.78 1.56 14.27
CA ASP A 65 -0.59 0.14 13.97
C ASP A 65 0.16 -0.06 12.63
N GLU A 66 1.45 -0.40 12.70
CA GLU A 66 2.28 -0.70 11.53
C GLU A 66 2.06 -2.09 10.94
N THR A 67 1.34 -3.00 11.63
CA THR A 67 1.17 -4.38 11.18
C THR A 67 0.50 -4.55 9.81
N PRO A 68 -0.36 -3.64 9.28
CA PRO A 68 -0.85 -3.73 7.91
C PRO A 68 0.27 -3.89 6.89
N TRP A 69 1.45 -3.30 7.13
CA TRP A 69 2.63 -3.36 6.25
C TRP A 69 3.34 -4.72 6.26
N ALA A 70 3.11 -5.57 7.27
CA ALA A 70 3.61 -6.94 7.30
C ALA A 70 2.85 -7.89 6.35
N CYS A 71 1.69 -7.48 5.80
CA CYS A 71 0.95 -8.31 4.85
C CYS A 71 1.77 -8.56 3.58
N VAL A 72 1.95 -9.86 3.26
CA VAL A 72 2.71 -10.34 2.09
C VAL A 72 1.85 -10.52 0.83
N SER A 73 0.63 -10.00 0.82
CA SER A 73 -0.28 -10.02 -0.33
C SER A 73 -0.57 -11.42 -0.90
N CYS A 74 -0.61 -12.45 -0.05
CA CYS A 74 -0.84 -13.85 -0.48
C CYS A 74 -2.30 -14.20 -0.80
N ASN A 75 -3.23 -13.26 -0.59
CA ASN A 75 -4.67 -13.39 -0.83
C ASN A 75 -5.44 -14.47 -0.03
N GLN A 76 -4.79 -15.25 0.85
CA GLN A 76 -5.47 -16.35 1.55
C GLN A 76 -6.68 -15.93 2.39
N CYS A 77 -6.60 -14.77 3.05
CA CYS A 77 -7.71 -14.26 3.88
C CYS A 77 -8.96 -13.91 3.08
N MET A 78 -8.83 -13.69 1.77
CA MET A 78 -9.95 -13.43 0.85
C MET A 78 -10.68 -14.73 0.55
N GLU A 79 -9.93 -15.76 0.16
CA GLU A 79 -10.47 -17.06 -0.26
C GLU A 79 -11.19 -17.79 0.88
N MET A 80 -10.68 -17.66 2.10
CA MET A 80 -11.22 -18.38 3.24
C MET A 80 -12.34 -17.64 3.97
N CYS A 81 -12.67 -16.40 3.58
CA CYS A 81 -13.64 -15.61 4.32
C CYS A 81 -15.06 -16.18 4.17
N PRO A 82 -15.69 -16.71 5.25
CA PRO A 82 -17.02 -17.31 5.16
C PRO A 82 -18.15 -16.28 4.96
N GLN A 83 -17.84 -14.99 5.05
CA GLN A 83 -18.79 -13.88 4.86
C GLN A 83 -18.54 -13.11 3.55
N GLY A 84 -17.54 -13.52 2.76
CA GLY A 84 -17.16 -12.82 1.53
C GLY A 84 -16.67 -11.39 1.76
N VAL A 85 -16.23 -11.07 2.98
CA VAL A 85 -15.50 -9.82 3.26
C VAL A 85 -14.15 -9.92 2.54
N LYS A 86 -13.55 -8.77 2.21
CA LYS A 86 -12.26 -8.69 1.54
C LYS A 86 -11.12 -8.20 2.46
N PRO A 87 -10.60 -9.00 3.43
CA PRO A 87 -9.61 -8.51 4.40
C PRO A 87 -8.31 -8.01 3.77
N PHE A 88 -7.85 -8.60 2.66
CA PHE A 88 -6.66 -8.11 1.96
C PHE A 88 -6.85 -6.70 1.43
N GLU A 89 -7.99 -6.45 0.77
CA GLU A 89 -8.34 -5.11 0.25
C GLU A 89 -8.48 -4.09 1.38
N VAL A 90 -9.07 -4.49 2.52
CA VAL A 90 -9.12 -3.62 3.72
C VAL A 90 -7.71 -3.29 4.20
N GLY A 91 -6.80 -4.26 4.25
CA GLY A 91 -5.39 -4.02 4.61
C GLY A 91 -4.69 -3.04 3.66
N LEU A 92 -4.90 -3.18 2.34
CA LEU A 92 -4.38 -2.22 1.36
C LEU A 92 -5.00 -0.83 1.51
N ALA A 93 -6.30 -0.76 1.77
CA ALA A 93 -7.02 0.49 1.99
C ALA A 93 -6.49 1.24 3.22
N ILE A 94 -6.23 0.51 4.31
CA ILE A 94 -5.60 1.06 5.52
C ILE A 94 -4.23 1.63 5.20
N ARG A 95 -3.37 0.91 4.47
CA ARG A 95 -2.04 1.45 4.07
C ARG A 95 -2.17 2.75 3.28
N ARG A 96 -3.11 2.81 2.33
CA ARG A 96 -3.36 4.04 1.54
C ARG A 96 -3.89 5.18 2.41
N TRP A 97 -4.70 4.86 3.43
CA TRP A 97 -5.20 5.85 4.39
C TRP A 97 -4.05 6.34 5.28
N GLN A 98 -3.23 5.44 5.83
CA GLN A 98 -2.03 5.79 6.61
C GLN A 98 -1.08 6.72 5.83
N CYS A 99 -0.79 6.43 4.55
CA CYS A 99 0.02 7.34 3.71
C CYS A 99 -0.59 8.75 3.52
N ARG A 100 -1.92 8.91 3.65
CA ARG A 100 -2.58 10.22 3.53
C ARG A 100 -2.54 10.99 4.85
N GLU A 101 -2.69 10.29 5.97
CA GLU A 101 -2.69 10.90 7.29
C GLU A 101 -1.27 11.19 7.79
N ASP A 102 -0.30 10.34 7.44
CA ASP A 102 1.09 10.49 7.84
C ASP A 102 2.04 10.09 6.69
N GLU A 103 2.83 11.06 6.24
CA GLU A 103 3.79 10.93 5.14
C GLU A 103 4.92 9.94 5.44
N THR A 104 5.20 9.62 6.71
CA THR A 104 6.22 8.63 7.10
C THR A 104 5.88 7.22 6.63
N TYR A 105 4.60 6.95 6.35
CA TYR A 105 4.14 5.69 5.75
C TYR A 105 4.32 5.64 4.23
N ILE A 106 4.73 6.72 3.56
CA ILE A 106 4.99 6.71 2.12
C ILE A 106 6.27 5.89 1.84
N PRO A 107 6.20 4.79 1.05
CA PRO A 107 7.38 3.97 0.82
C PRO A 107 8.48 4.74 0.06
N PRO A 108 9.76 4.63 0.47
CA PRO A 108 10.88 5.33 -0.18
C PRO A 108 11.09 4.89 -1.64
N SER A 109 10.59 3.71 -2.02
CA SER A 109 10.59 3.25 -3.40
C SER A 109 9.73 4.11 -4.33
N LEU A 110 8.80 4.92 -3.83
CA LEU A 110 7.98 5.81 -4.66
C LEU A 110 8.78 7.01 -5.20
N PRO A 111 9.53 7.77 -4.38
CA PRO A 111 10.50 8.75 -4.88
C PRO A 111 11.54 8.15 -5.84
N GLU A 112 12.05 6.96 -5.55
CA GLU A 112 12.99 6.27 -6.46
C GLU A 112 12.32 5.97 -7.82
N LEU A 113 11.09 5.47 -7.79
CA LEU A 113 10.32 5.19 -9.00
C LEU A 113 10.04 6.48 -9.81
N TRP A 114 9.84 7.61 -9.14
CA TRP A 114 9.71 8.91 -9.78
C TRP A 114 11.00 9.36 -10.49
N GLU A 115 12.15 9.17 -9.84
CA GLU A 115 13.45 9.58 -10.35
C GLU A 115 13.89 8.69 -11.53
N ILE A 116 13.96 7.37 -11.31
CA ILE A 116 14.60 6.42 -12.25
C ILE A 116 13.61 5.53 -13.02
N GLY A 117 12.31 5.63 -12.74
CA GLY A 117 11.28 4.85 -13.43
C GLY A 117 11.25 3.37 -13.07
N HIS A 118 12.06 2.95 -12.10
CA HIS A 118 12.18 1.56 -11.64
C HIS A 118 12.31 1.50 -10.13
N THR A 119 11.82 0.42 -9.52
CA THR A 119 12.04 0.13 -8.09
C THR A 119 13.41 -0.48 -7.82
N GLN A 120 14.14 -0.87 -8.85
CA GLN A 120 15.47 -1.49 -8.76
C GLN A 120 16.41 -0.78 -9.73
N SER A 121 17.65 -0.56 -9.32
CA SER A 121 18.62 0.16 -10.14
C SER A 121 18.98 -0.63 -11.40
N VAL A 122 18.64 -0.09 -12.55
CA VAL A 122 18.87 -0.66 -13.89
C VAL A 122 20.24 -0.30 -14.48
N HIS A 123 20.88 0.78 -14.02
CA HIS A 123 22.16 1.26 -14.55
C HIS A 123 23.39 0.44 -14.11
N LYS A 124 23.25 -0.48 -13.14
CA LYS A 124 24.40 -1.18 -12.54
C LYS A 124 24.87 -2.41 -13.32
N GLN A 125 24.10 -2.88 -14.30
CA GLN A 125 24.30 -4.20 -14.93
C GLN A 125 24.76 -4.13 -16.39
N GLY A 126 25.20 -2.97 -16.88
CA GLY A 126 25.57 -2.77 -18.28
C GLY A 126 26.64 -3.75 -18.80
N GLU A 127 27.71 -3.94 -18.02
CA GLU A 127 28.79 -4.87 -18.38
C GLU A 127 28.35 -6.34 -18.37
N LEU A 128 27.51 -6.73 -17.39
CA LEU A 128 26.92 -8.07 -17.37
C LEU A 128 26.03 -8.29 -18.60
N ARG A 129 25.21 -7.30 -18.96
CA ARG A 129 24.34 -7.35 -20.14
C ARG A 129 25.15 -7.51 -21.44
N LYS A 130 26.21 -6.71 -21.62
CA LYS A 130 27.14 -6.84 -22.75
C LYS A 130 27.78 -8.22 -22.80
N SER A 131 28.22 -8.76 -21.65
CA SER A 131 28.83 -10.10 -21.59
C SER A 131 27.87 -11.23 -22.03
N LEU A 132 26.56 -10.99 -21.92
CA LEU A 132 25.49 -11.88 -22.37
C LEU A 132 24.99 -11.56 -23.79
N GLY A 133 25.62 -10.61 -24.50
CA GLY A 133 25.23 -10.19 -25.84
C GLY A 133 23.97 -9.33 -25.90
N LEU A 134 23.60 -8.69 -24.79
CA LEU A 134 22.46 -7.76 -24.70
C LEU A 134 22.93 -6.31 -24.77
N ASP A 135 22.02 -5.41 -25.15
CA ASP A 135 22.25 -3.98 -25.06
C ASP A 135 22.59 -3.56 -23.63
N GLU A 136 23.54 -2.64 -23.49
CA GLU A 136 24.03 -2.16 -22.19
C GLU A 136 22.89 -1.64 -21.31
N SER A 137 22.01 -0.83 -21.87
CA SER A 137 20.78 -0.38 -21.21
C SER A 137 19.59 -1.20 -21.69
N PRO A 138 18.67 -1.62 -20.80
CA PRO A 138 17.47 -2.32 -21.21
C PRO A 138 16.49 -1.38 -21.94
N PRO A 139 15.77 -1.87 -22.98
CA PRO A 139 14.74 -1.10 -23.68
C PRO A 139 13.53 -0.89 -22.76
N SER A 140 13.61 0.15 -21.94
CA SER A 140 12.66 0.48 -20.86
C SER A 140 12.53 2.01 -20.77
N VAL A 141 11.84 2.51 -19.76
CA VAL A 141 11.73 3.97 -19.47
C VAL A 141 13.10 4.66 -19.29
N VAL A 142 14.18 3.90 -19.11
CA VAL A 142 15.56 4.40 -19.07
C VAL A 142 16.02 4.92 -20.42
N THR A 143 15.68 4.21 -21.49
CA THR A 143 16.10 4.55 -22.87
C THR A 143 15.03 5.31 -23.61
N ASP A 144 13.77 5.17 -23.18
CA ASP A 144 12.61 5.85 -23.75
C ASP A 144 12.15 7.00 -22.83
N HIS A 145 12.70 8.19 -23.10
CA HIS A 145 12.39 9.41 -22.35
C HIS A 145 10.94 9.87 -22.51
N GLU A 146 10.27 9.55 -23.62
CA GLU A 146 8.86 9.88 -23.82
C GLU A 146 7.99 9.05 -22.87
N SER A 147 8.25 7.75 -22.77
CA SER A 147 7.55 6.88 -21.81
C SER A 147 7.79 7.32 -20.36
N MET A 148 9.01 7.77 -20.02
CA MET A 148 9.29 8.29 -18.68
C MET A 148 8.52 9.57 -18.37
N ALA A 149 8.46 10.51 -19.32
CA ALA A 149 7.68 11.75 -19.16
C ALA A 149 6.18 11.46 -19.00
N ASN A 150 5.64 10.53 -19.80
CA ASN A 150 4.25 10.08 -19.68
C ASN A 150 3.98 9.40 -18.33
N PHE A 151 4.91 8.57 -17.86
CA PHE A 151 4.82 7.91 -16.57
C PHE A 151 4.76 8.92 -15.40
N ARG A 152 5.66 9.92 -15.39
CA ARG A 152 5.62 10.99 -14.39
C ARG A 152 4.33 11.81 -14.47
N LYS A 153 3.85 12.11 -15.68
CA LYS A 153 2.56 12.79 -15.88
C LYS A 153 1.40 11.99 -15.26
N MET A 154 1.39 10.67 -15.40
CA MET A 154 0.39 9.81 -14.74
C MET A 154 0.53 9.84 -13.21
N LEU A 155 1.77 9.75 -12.69
CA LEU A 155 2.02 9.78 -11.24
C LEU A 155 1.56 11.10 -10.60
N LYS A 156 1.76 12.24 -11.29
CA LYS A 156 1.27 13.56 -10.85
C LYS A 156 -0.23 13.60 -10.60
N GLU A 157 -1.02 12.74 -11.22
CA GLU A 157 -2.46 12.70 -11.00
C GLU A 157 -2.88 11.98 -9.72
N THR A 158 -1.98 11.20 -9.12
CA THR A 158 -2.25 10.44 -7.90
C THR A 158 -2.31 11.34 -6.66
N ALA A 159 -3.14 10.95 -5.69
CA ALA A 159 -3.29 11.72 -4.44
C ALA A 159 -1.97 11.84 -3.65
N ILE A 160 -1.16 10.76 -3.63
CA ILE A 160 0.12 10.70 -2.89
C ILE A 160 1.13 11.71 -3.44
N VAL A 161 1.26 11.80 -4.77
CA VAL A 161 2.19 12.76 -5.39
C VAL A 161 1.72 14.19 -5.18
N LYS A 162 0.41 14.43 -5.28
CA LYS A 162 -0.18 15.76 -5.01
C LYS A 162 -0.01 16.19 -3.55
N SER A 163 -0.06 15.26 -2.59
CA SER A 163 0.05 15.58 -1.15
C SER A 163 1.48 15.76 -0.66
N ALA A 164 2.48 15.20 -1.35
CA ALA A 164 3.90 15.27 -0.96
C ALA A 164 4.81 15.79 -2.08
N PRO A 165 4.60 17.02 -2.62
CA PRO A 165 5.30 17.52 -3.80
C PRO A 165 6.83 17.61 -3.61
N TYR A 166 7.31 17.82 -2.39
CA TYR A 166 8.74 17.87 -2.09
C TYR A 166 9.46 16.53 -2.30
N MET A 167 8.73 15.40 -2.23
CA MET A 167 9.25 14.06 -2.51
C MET A 167 9.33 13.77 -4.01
N PHE A 168 8.62 14.55 -4.83
CA PHE A 168 8.47 14.35 -6.27
C PHE A 168 8.76 15.67 -7.01
N PRO A 169 9.99 16.20 -6.91
CA PRO A 169 10.33 17.46 -7.54
C PRO A 169 10.19 17.36 -9.06
N ASP A 170 9.67 18.42 -9.66
CA ASP A 170 9.78 18.61 -11.10
C ASP A 170 11.26 18.69 -11.47
N GLU A 171 11.65 18.04 -12.56
CA GLU A 171 12.97 18.30 -13.15
C GLU A 171 13.02 19.79 -13.48
N GLU A 172 13.97 20.51 -12.86
CA GLU A 172 14.28 21.89 -13.23
C GLU A 172 14.46 21.98 -14.76
N GLU A 173 13.82 22.97 -15.40
CA GLU A 173 13.95 23.26 -16.83
C GLU A 173 15.41 23.42 -17.30
#